data_AF-A0A3P6EWW0-F1
#
_entry.id   AF-A0A3P6EWW0-F1
#
_cell.length_a   1.000
_cell.length_b   1.000
_cell.length_c   1.000
_cell.angle_alpha   90.00
_cell.angle_beta   90.00
_cell.angle_gamma   90.00
#
_symmetry.space_group_name_H-M   'P 1'
#
loop_
_entity.id
_entity.type
_entity.pdbx_description
1 polymer ?
#
loop_
_entity_poly.entity_id
_entity_poly.type
_entity_poly.pdbx_seq_one_letter_code
_entity_poly.pdbx_strand_id
1 'polypeptide(L)' 'MFDCPIPDGYDAHRVRPSLEGAFKELGYSGPVSITAFGDYKKTPKSHLHALSSTGIDVAHVIPG' A
#
# COMPACT_ATOMS: atom_id res chain seq x y z
N MET A 1 -6.12 -14.22 -6.13
CA MET A 1 -5.64 -12.82 -6.05
C MET A 1 -4.21 -12.85 -6.53
N PHE A 2 -3.82 -12.04 -7.53
CA PHE A 2 -2.40 -11.91 -7.85
C PHE A 2 -1.78 -11.05 -6.77
N ASP A 3 -0.72 -11.56 -6.15
CA ASP A 3 0.02 -10.79 -5.15
C ASP A 3 0.77 -9.65 -5.84
N CYS A 4 0.79 -8.48 -5.18
CA CYS A 4 1.55 -7.31 -5.60
C CYS A 4 2.48 -6.89 -4.44
N PRO A 5 3.58 -7.64 -4.19
CA PRO A 5 4.49 -7.31 -3.11
C PRO A 5 5.21 -5.99 -3.40
N ILE A 6 5.65 -5.30 -2.34
CA ILE A 6 6.56 -4.16 -2.47
C ILE A 6 7.90 -4.69 -2.98
N PRO A 7 8.44 -4.16 -4.10
CA PRO A 7 9.72 -4.62 -4.64
C PRO A 7 10.88 -4.39 -3.67
N ASP A 8 11.91 -5.23 -3.76
CA ASP A 8 13.11 -5.08 -2.94
C ASP A 8 13.79 -3.72 -3.17
N GLY A 9 14.21 -3.09 -2.07
CA GLY A 9 14.84 -1.76 -2.09
C GLY A 9 13.86 -0.62 -2.35
N TYR A 10 12.57 -0.88 -2.57
CA TYR A 10 11.56 0.15 -2.70
C TYR A 10 11.09 0.65 -1.34
N ASP A 11 11.04 1.97 -1.17
CA ASP A 11 10.52 2.59 0.04
C ASP A 11 8.99 2.50 0.07
N ALA A 12 8.47 1.67 0.98
CA ALA A 12 7.04 1.48 1.21
C ALA A 12 6.28 2.78 1.56
N HIS A 13 6.96 3.81 2.09
CA HIS A 13 6.34 5.13 2.31
C HIS A 13 5.94 5.82 1.00
N ARG A 14 6.50 5.40 -0.14
CA ARG A 14 6.19 6.00 -1.45
C ARG A 14 4.91 5.46 -2.08
N VAL A 15 4.32 4.38 -1.56
CA VAL A 15 3.14 3.74 -2.16
C VAL A 15 1.96 4.72 -2.27
N ARG A 16 1.53 5.37 -1.17
CA ARG A 16 0.44 6.36 -1.23
C ARG A 16 0.75 7.53 -2.17
N PRO A 17 1.87 8.28 -2.02
CA PRO A 17 2.11 9.45 -2.87
C PRO A 17 2.30 9.10 -4.34
N SER A 18 2.82 7.91 -4.66
CA SER A 18 2.89 7.43 -6.04
C SER A 18 1.49 7.16 -6.62
N LEU A 19 0.60 6.54 -5.86
CA LEU A 19 -0.79 6.32 -6.29
C LEU A 19 -1.55 7.64 -6.44
N GLU A 20 -1.45 8.54 -5.47
CA GLU A 20 -2.08 9.87 -5.52
C GLU A 20 -1.57 10.71 -6.69
N GLY A 21 -0.25 10.65 -6.97
CA GLY A 21 0.35 11.29 -8.14
C GLY A 21 -0.23 10.76 -9.46
N ALA A 22 -0.31 9.44 -9.60
CA ALA A 22 -0.90 8.80 -10.78
C ALA A 22 -2.40 9.14 -10.92
N PHE A 23 -3.16 9.16 -9.83
CA PHE A 23 -4.56 9.57 -9.86
C PHE A 23 -4.72 11.03 -10.31
N LYS A 24 -3.84 11.92 -9.85
CA LYS A 24 -3.82 13.32 -10.27
C LYS A 24 -3.51 13.48 -11.75
N GLU A 25 -2.56 12.72 -12.30
CA GLU A 25 -2.26 12.71 -13.74
C GLU A 25 -3.46 12.23 -14.58
N LEU A 26 -4.29 11.34 -14.02
CA LEU A 26 -5.55 10.90 -14.61
C LEU A 26 -6.72 11.87 -14.38
N GLY A 27 -6.47 13.04 -13.77
CA GLY A 27 -7.46 14.09 -13.53
C GLY A 27 -8.24 13.95 -12.21
N TYR A 28 -7.91 12.98 -11.36
CA TYR A 28 -8.54 12.80 -10.05
C TYR A 28 -7.78 13.58 -8.97
N SER A 29 -8.41 14.59 -8.38
CA SER A 29 -7.84 15.40 -7.28
C SER A 29 -8.68 15.34 -5.99
N GLY A 30 -9.58 14.37 -5.88
CA GLY A 30 -10.43 14.18 -4.69
C GLY A 30 -9.73 13.41 -3.57
N PRO A 31 -10.39 13.24 -2.41
CA PRO A 31 -9.88 12.43 -1.31
C PRO A 31 -9.70 10.96 -1.70
N VAL A 32 -8.54 10.38 -1.38
CA VAL A 32 -8.22 8.99 -1.70
C VAL A 32 -8.20 8.12 -0.44
N SER A 33 -9.04 7.09 -0.43
CA SER A 33 -9.00 5.99 0.54
C SER A 33 -8.30 4.78 -0.07
N ILE A 34 -7.30 4.23 0.62
CA ILE A 34 -6.48 3.11 0.15
C ILE A 34 -6.48 2.02 1.22
N THR A 35 -6.83 0.80 0.83
CA THR A 35 -6.72 -0.39 1.69
C THR A 35 -5.82 -1.43 1.03
N ALA A 36 -4.77 -1.83 1.74
CA ALA A 36 -3.85 -2.90 1.33
C ALA A 36 -4.25 -4.21 2.02
N PHE A 37 -4.31 -5.31 1.26
CA PHE A 37 -4.64 -6.63 1.77
C PHE A 37 -3.41 -7.53 1.74
N GLY A 38 -3.08 -8.19 2.86
CA GLY A 38 -1.99 -9.17 2.89
C GLY A 38 -1.88 -9.97 4.18
N ASP A 39 -1.10 -11.05 4.14
CA ASP A 39 -0.74 -11.82 5.33
C ASP A 39 0.39 -11.09 6.09
N TYR A 40 0.09 -10.64 7.31
CA TYR A 40 1.04 -9.88 8.13
C TYR A 40 2.22 -10.73 8.58
N LYS A 41 2.04 -12.05 8.66
CA LYS A 41 3.11 -12.97 9.04
C LYS A 41 4.14 -13.14 7.92
N LYS A 42 3.72 -12.91 6.67
CA LYS A 42 4.57 -13.02 5.48
C LYS A 42 5.06 -11.65 4.97
N THR A 43 4.56 -10.55 5.55
CA THR A 43 4.93 -9.20 5.15
C THR A 43 5.94 -8.60 6.16
N PRO A 44 7.05 -7.99 5.71
CA PRO A 44 7.97 -7.32 6.61
C PRO A 44 7.26 -6.26 7.48
N LYS A 45 7.53 -6.24 8.78
CA LYS A 45 6.94 -5.25 9.71
C LYS A 45 7.25 -3.80 9.31
N SER A 46 8.44 -3.57 8.74
CA SER A 46 8.83 -2.26 8.19
C SER A 46 7.87 -1.80 7.09
N HIS A 47 7.45 -2.70 6.19
CA HIS A 47 6.47 -2.39 5.15
C HIS A 47 5.09 -2.11 5.75
N LEU A 48 4.61 -2.95 6.68
CA LEU A 48 3.31 -2.73 7.34
C LEU A 48 3.26 -1.38 8.05
N HIS A 49 4.32 -1.03 8.78
CA HIS A 49 4.45 0.24 9.47
C HIS A 49 4.52 1.42 8.48
N ALA A 50 5.35 1.31 7.45
CA ALA A 50 5.50 2.36 6.44
C ALA A 50 4.15 2.65 5.74
N LEU A 51 3.44 1.62 5.29
CA LEU A 51 2.11 1.75 4.69
C LEU A 51 1.14 2.45 5.66
N SER A 52 1.01 1.95 6.89
CA SER A 52 0.09 2.49 7.89
C SER A 52 0.42 3.95 8.26
N SER A 53 1.69 4.30 8.36
CA SER A 53 2.13 5.68 8.67
C SER A 53 1.77 6.70 7.58
N THR A 54 1.53 6.24 6.35
CA THR A 54 1.03 7.08 5.25
C THR A 54 -0.49 7.14 5.19
N GLY A 55 -1.20 6.54 6.16
CA GLY A 55 -2.66 6.49 6.16
C GLY A 55 -3.23 5.51 5.14
N ILE A 56 -2.47 4.51 4.70
CA ILE A 56 -3.02 3.33 4.04
C ILE A 56 -3.57 2.41 5.12
N ASP A 57 -4.84 2.03 5.00
CA ASP A 57 -5.41 1.00 5.86
C ASP A 57 -4.82 -0.35 5.45
N VAL A 58 -4.33 -1.11 6.42
CA VAL A 58 -3.75 -2.43 6.15
C VAL A 58 -4.72 -3.44 6.76
N ALA A 59 -5.18 -4.38 5.95
CA ALA A 59 -6.12 -5.43 6.34
C ALA A 59 -5.44 -6.81 6.28
N HIS A 60 -5.54 -7.56 7.38
CA HIS A 60 -4.99 -8.90 7.45
C HIS A 60 -5.91 -9.88 6.75
N VAL A 61 -5.40 -10.54 5.71
CA VAL A 61 -6.09 -11.64 5.04
C VAL A 61 -5.21 -12.87 5.02
N ILE A 62 -5.81 -14.04 5.25
CA ILE A 62 -5.14 -15.33 5.14
C ILE A 62 -5.61 -15.95 3.82
N PRO A 63 -4.70 -16.23 2.87
CA PRO A 63 -5.07 -16.99 1.67
C PRO A 63 -5.55 -18.38 2.10
N GLY A 64 -6.73 -18.78 1.60
CA GLY A 64 -7.28 -20.12 1.80
C GLY A 64 -6.55 -21.19 0.98
#